data_AF-A0AAN8J1G9-F1
#
_entry.id   AF-A0AAN8J1G9-F1
#
_cell.length_a   1.000
_cell.length_b   1.000
_cell.length_c   1.000
_cell.angle_alpha   90.00
_cell.angle_beta   90.00
_cell.angle_gamma   90.00
#
_symmetry.space_group_name_H-M   'P 1'
#
loop_
_entity.id
_entity.type
_entity.pdbx_description
1 polymer ?
#
loop_
_entity_poly.entity_id
_entity_poly.type
_entity_poly.pdbx_seq_one_letter_code
_entity_poly.pdbx_strand_id
1 'polypeptide(L)'
;ESQHEYKQFHHVAYWELLFAHCYVGEWVKAANYAKKLLNESRWSRCVYTYLLCILFAADTTCEESKRIETVAALARKIDGLRQRLAGKSIPFEKYCSRKANRFLAKQTLMFAHYEFLYFWNGFDIVAANSQIVQGILEDLQNIWHARQSKADADDRALYFFLRAVCLRILHQPMAAENSLHEVLKL
;
A
#
# COMPACT_ATOMS: atom_id res chain seq x y z
N GLU A 1 -20.42 -29.05 -4.58
CA GLU A 1 -21.18 -28.02 -5.32
C GLU A 1 -21.48 -26.75 -4.51
N SER A 2 -21.36 -26.74 -3.17
CA SER A 2 -21.56 -25.55 -2.31
C SER A 2 -20.54 -24.40 -2.46
N GLN A 3 -19.36 -24.66 -3.06
CA GLN A 3 -18.33 -23.62 -3.26
C GLN A 3 -18.76 -22.52 -4.23
N HIS A 4 -19.72 -22.74 -5.13
CA HIS A 4 -20.18 -21.70 -6.07
C HIS A 4 -21.28 -20.80 -5.50
N GLU A 5 -21.86 -21.19 -4.36
CA GLU A 5 -22.99 -20.50 -3.72
C GLU A 5 -22.54 -19.28 -2.91
N TYR A 6 -21.35 -19.34 -2.29
CA TYR A 6 -20.84 -18.28 -1.41
C TYR A 6 -19.59 -17.58 -1.96
N LYS A 7 -19.77 -16.81 -3.03
CA LYS A 7 -18.71 -16.03 -3.68
C LYS A 7 -17.96 -15.08 -2.73
N GLN A 8 -18.62 -14.64 -1.67
CA GLN A 8 -18.04 -13.74 -0.67
C GLN A 8 -16.88 -14.39 0.10
N PHE A 9 -16.94 -15.70 0.41
CA PHE A 9 -15.82 -16.38 1.07
C PHE A 9 -14.58 -16.45 0.17
N HIS A 10 -14.78 -16.65 -1.14
CA HIS A 10 -13.68 -16.57 -2.12
C HIS A 10 -13.07 -15.18 -2.16
N HIS A 11 -13.88 -14.12 -2.08
CA HIS A 11 -13.36 -12.76 -2.04
C HIS A 11 -12.52 -12.49 -0.78
N VAL A 12 -12.93 -13.02 0.38
CA VAL A 12 -12.10 -12.96 1.60
C VAL A 12 -10.78 -13.70 1.38
N ALA A 13 -10.80 -14.90 0.81
CA ALA A 13 -9.57 -15.64 0.51
C ALA A 13 -8.67 -14.89 -0.49
N TYR A 14 -9.23 -14.23 -1.51
CA TYR A 14 -8.45 -13.40 -2.45
C TYR A 14 -7.87 -12.16 -1.78
N TRP A 15 -8.56 -11.59 -0.79
CA TRP A 15 -8.02 -10.51 0.03
C TRP A 15 -6.81 -10.99 0.82
N GLU A 16 -6.92 -12.11 1.53
CA GLU A 16 -5.79 -12.68 2.27
C GLU A 16 -4.60 -13.02 1.36
N LEU A 17 -4.86 -13.63 0.19
CA LEU A 17 -3.82 -13.93 -0.80
C LEU A 17 -3.14 -12.68 -1.36
N LEU A 18 -3.89 -11.60 -1.58
CA LEU A 18 -3.33 -10.31 -1.98
C LEU A 18 -2.30 -9.84 -0.95
N PHE A 19 -2.66 -9.81 0.34
CA PHE A 19 -1.75 -9.38 1.41
C PHE A 19 -0.56 -10.31 1.58
N ALA A 20 -0.77 -11.63 1.50
CA ALA A 20 0.31 -12.61 1.55
C ALA A 20 1.39 -12.33 0.49
N HIS A 21 0.98 -12.05 -0.76
CA HIS A 21 1.91 -11.66 -1.82
C HIS A 21 2.58 -10.30 -1.56
N CYS A 22 1.86 -9.32 -0.99
CA CYS A 22 2.46 -8.04 -0.61
C CYS A 22 3.57 -8.20 0.44
N TYR A 23 3.40 -9.10 1.42
CA TYR A 23 4.40 -9.30 2.47
C TYR A 23 5.74 -9.80 1.93
N VAL A 24 5.72 -10.58 0.85
CA VAL A 24 6.93 -11.10 0.19
C VAL A 24 7.36 -10.28 -1.04
N GLY A 25 6.77 -9.09 -1.25
CA GLY A 25 7.14 -8.18 -2.34
C GLY A 25 6.68 -8.62 -3.74
N GLU A 26 5.74 -9.57 -3.85
CA GLU A 26 5.25 -10.08 -5.13
C GLU A 26 4.11 -9.20 -5.70
N TRP A 27 4.43 -7.94 -6.01
CA TRP A 27 3.46 -6.89 -6.36
C TRP A 27 2.54 -7.25 -7.54
N VAL A 28 3.08 -7.89 -8.58
CA VAL A 28 2.30 -8.32 -9.75
C VAL A 28 1.25 -9.36 -9.38
N LYS A 29 1.61 -10.33 -8.53
CA LYS A 29 0.67 -11.37 -8.07
C LYS A 29 -0.41 -10.76 -7.18
N ALA A 30 -0.03 -9.87 -6.27
CA ALA A 30 -0.98 -9.11 -5.46
C ALA A 30 -1.96 -8.30 -6.33
N ALA A 31 -1.45 -7.63 -7.37
CA ALA A 31 -2.28 -6.84 -8.29
C ALA A 31 -3.30 -7.70 -9.06
N ASN A 32 -2.97 -8.95 -9.39
CA ASN A 32 -3.92 -9.88 -10.01
C ASN A 32 -5.12 -10.18 -9.10
N TYR A 33 -4.88 -10.39 -7.80
CA TYR A 33 -5.97 -10.57 -6.84
C TYR A 33 -6.77 -9.27 -6.62
N ALA A 34 -6.10 -8.11 -6.57
CA ALA A 34 -6.78 -6.82 -6.51
C ALA A 34 -7.71 -6.59 -7.71
N LYS A 35 -7.24 -6.96 -8.92
CA LYS A 35 -8.04 -6.90 -10.15
C LYS A 35 -9.21 -7.87 -10.11
N LYS A 36 -9.01 -9.09 -9.61
CA LYS A 36 -10.07 -10.08 -9.46
C LYS A 36 -11.16 -9.57 -8.52
N LEU A 37 -10.77 -9.03 -7.36
CA LEU A 37 -11.67 -8.40 -6.40
C LEU A 37 -12.39 -7.19 -7.00
N LEU A 38 -11.71 -6.34 -7.77
CA LEU A 38 -12.34 -5.21 -8.46
C LEU A 38 -13.45 -5.64 -9.44
N ASN A 39 -13.26 -6.79 -10.09
CA ASN A 39 -14.21 -7.33 -11.08
C ASN A 39 -15.38 -8.08 -10.43
N GLU A 40 -15.12 -8.82 -9.35
CA GLU A 40 -16.09 -9.77 -8.78
C GLU A 40 -16.77 -9.26 -7.50
N SER A 41 -16.09 -8.44 -6.69
CA SER A 41 -16.57 -8.00 -5.39
C SER A 41 -17.28 -6.64 -5.44
N ARG A 42 -18.36 -6.53 -4.65
CA ARG A 42 -19.13 -5.29 -4.48
C ARG A 42 -18.71 -4.47 -3.25
N TRP A 43 -17.71 -4.92 -2.50
CA TRP A 43 -17.33 -4.31 -1.22
C TRP A 43 -16.84 -2.86 -1.37
N SER A 44 -15.79 -2.62 -2.14
CA SER A 44 -15.35 -1.26 -2.46
C SER A 44 -14.49 -1.21 -3.72
N ARG A 45 -15.09 -0.74 -4.83
CA ARG A 45 -14.35 -0.49 -6.08
C ARG A 45 -13.27 0.59 -5.89
N CYS A 46 -13.51 1.55 -5.00
CA CYS A 46 -12.55 2.59 -4.64
C CYS A 46 -11.27 1.98 -4.05
N VAL A 47 -11.40 1.13 -3.03
CA VAL A 47 -10.26 0.48 -2.36
C VAL A 47 -9.51 -0.43 -3.33
N TYR A 48 -10.20 -1.29 -4.09
CA TYR A 48 -9.52 -2.19 -5.03
C TYR A 48 -8.80 -1.42 -6.17
N THR A 49 -9.36 -0.30 -6.63
CA THR A 49 -8.68 0.56 -7.62
C THR A 49 -7.45 1.23 -7.03
N TYR A 50 -7.52 1.66 -5.76
CA TYR A 50 -6.36 2.21 -5.05
C TYR A 50 -5.27 1.17 -4.82
N LEU A 51 -5.63 -0.05 -4.45
CA LEU A 51 -4.70 -1.18 -4.34
C LEU A 51 -3.96 -1.43 -5.65
N LEU A 52 -4.67 -1.49 -6.79
CA LEU A 52 -4.02 -1.58 -8.10
C LEU A 52 -3.05 -0.42 -8.33
N CYS A 53 -3.48 0.81 -8.02
CA CYS A 53 -2.66 2.01 -8.17
C CYS A 53 -1.32 1.92 -7.42
N ILE A 54 -1.35 1.57 -6.13
CA ILE A 54 -0.14 1.49 -5.30
C ILE A 54 0.73 0.26 -5.62
N LEU A 55 0.13 -0.86 -6.03
CA LEU A 55 0.87 -2.07 -6.42
C LEU A 55 1.58 -1.89 -7.76
N PHE A 56 0.92 -1.26 -8.75
CA PHE A 56 1.61 -0.88 -9.99
C PHE A 56 2.70 0.16 -9.73
N ALA A 57 2.50 1.10 -8.82
CA ALA A 57 3.53 2.06 -8.45
C ALA A 57 4.77 1.41 -7.79
N ALA A 58 4.57 0.31 -7.05
CA ALA A 58 5.63 -0.47 -6.41
C ALA A 58 6.40 -1.36 -7.40
N ASP A 59 5.74 -1.84 -8.46
CA ASP A 59 6.32 -2.74 -9.44
C ASP A 59 7.35 -2.05 -10.36
N THR A 60 8.64 -2.29 -10.11
CA THR A 60 9.74 -1.76 -10.92
C THR A 60 10.09 -2.61 -12.15
N THR A 61 9.42 -3.75 -12.35
CA THR A 61 9.70 -4.64 -13.49
C THR A 61 9.14 -4.11 -14.81
N CYS A 62 8.13 -3.24 -14.76
CA CYS A 62 7.56 -2.57 -15.92
C CYS A 62 8.33 -1.28 -16.27
N GLU A 63 8.31 -0.91 -17.56
CA GLU A 63 8.81 0.36 -18.06
C GLU A 63 8.20 1.54 -17.28
N GLU A 64 9.04 2.48 -16.85
CA GLU A 64 8.63 3.57 -15.97
C GLU A 64 7.53 4.45 -16.56
N SER A 65 7.63 4.78 -17.86
CA SER A 65 6.64 5.58 -18.57
C SER A 65 5.23 4.97 -18.49
N LYS A 66 5.11 3.69 -18.84
CA LYS A 66 3.86 2.91 -18.83
C LYS A 66 3.32 2.72 -17.42
N ARG A 67 4.20 2.51 -16.45
CA ARG A 67 3.83 2.45 -15.03
C ARG A 67 3.20 3.76 -14.59
N ILE A 68 3.87 4.90 -14.82
CA ILE A 68 3.36 6.22 -14.43
C ILE A 68 2.03 6.53 -15.10
N GLU A 69 1.89 6.24 -16.40
CA GLU A 69 0.64 6.42 -17.13
C GLU A 69 -0.51 5.60 -16.52
N THR A 70 -0.26 4.32 -16.24
CA THR A 70 -1.24 3.40 -15.63
C THR A 70 -1.66 3.89 -14.25
N VAL A 71 -0.70 4.24 -13.40
CA VAL A 71 -0.94 4.76 -12.04
C VAL A 71 -1.74 6.06 -12.11
N ALA A 72 -1.42 6.99 -13.02
CA ALA A 72 -2.17 8.23 -13.21
C ALA A 72 -3.60 7.99 -13.72
N ALA A 73 -3.79 7.03 -14.62
CA ALA A 73 -5.12 6.67 -15.11
C ALA A 73 -5.99 6.03 -14.02
N LEU A 74 -5.40 5.22 -13.13
CA LEU A 74 -6.09 4.66 -11.97
C LEU A 74 -6.42 5.73 -10.93
N ALA A 75 -5.43 6.56 -10.56
CA ALA A 75 -5.58 7.60 -9.55
C ALA A 75 -6.73 8.58 -9.87
N ARG A 76 -6.87 8.99 -11.14
CA ARG A 76 -7.96 9.86 -11.62
C ARG A 76 -9.36 9.29 -11.40
N LYS A 77 -9.51 7.97 -11.33
CA LYS A 77 -10.82 7.31 -11.16
C LYS A 77 -11.26 7.21 -9.71
N ILE A 78 -10.32 7.18 -8.76
CA ILE A 78 -10.56 6.78 -7.37
C ILE A 78 -11.59 7.66 -6.68
N ASP A 79 -11.52 8.98 -6.86
CA ASP A 79 -12.43 9.90 -6.17
C ASP A 79 -13.91 9.70 -6.56
N GLY A 80 -14.15 9.41 -7.84
CA GLY A 80 -15.49 9.15 -8.39
C GLY A 80 -16.05 7.75 -8.07
N LEU A 81 -15.23 6.84 -7.55
CA LEU A 81 -15.64 5.49 -7.16
C LEU A 81 -16.12 5.41 -5.70
N ARG A 82 -16.06 6.51 -4.94
CA ARG A 82 -16.47 6.54 -3.54
C ARG A 82 -17.96 6.33 -3.38
N GLN A 83 -18.32 5.45 -2.47
CA GLN A 83 -19.67 5.22 -2.02
C GLN A 83 -20.01 6.15 -0.85
N ARG A 84 -21.30 6.49 -0.74
CA ARG A 84 -21.86 7.16 0.44
C ARG A 84 -22.89 6.26 1.07
N LEU A 85 -22.75 6.01 2.37
CA LEU A 85 -23.71 5.26 3.17
C LEU A 85 -24.41 6.27 4.09
N ALA A 86 -25.74 6.40 3.95
CA ALA A 86 -26.55 7.39 4.66
C ALA A 86 -25.97 8.82 4.55
N GLY A 87 -25.51 9.21 3.36
CA GLY A 87 -24.93 10.52 3.10
C GLY A 87 -23.49 10.72 3.59
N LYS A 88 -22.92 9.78 4.36
CA LYS A 88 -21.52 9.83 4.84
C LYS A 88 -20.60 9.00 3.96
N SER A 89 -19.39 9.49 3.70
CA SER A 89 -18.35 8.73 3.01
C SER A 89 -17.77 7.65 3.92
N ILE A 90 -17.42 6.50 3.33
CA ILE A 90 -16.72 5.42 4.03
C ILE A 90 -15.28 5.91 4.36
N PRO A 91 -14.81 5.80 5.63
CA PRO A 91 -13.50 6.32 6.02
C PRO A 91 -12.34 5.79 5.17
N PHE A 92 -12.34 4.49 4.87
CA PHE A 92 -11.33 3.83 4.04
C PHE A 92 -11.24 4.41 2.62
N GLU A 93 -12.39 4.67 2.01
CA GLU A 93 -12.45 5.24 0.67
C GLU A 93 -12.01 6.71 0.66
N LYS A 94 -12.29 7.44 1.75
CA LYS A 94 -11.78 8.81 1.94
C LYS A 94 -10.25 8.82 2.05
N TYR A 95 -9.66 7.86 2.76
CA TYR A 95 -8.21 7.67 2.80
C TYR A 95 -7.64 7.43 1.38
N CYS A 96 -8.20 6.47 0.65
CA CYS A 96 -7.76 6.12 -0.71
C CYS A 96 -7.83 7.34 -1.66
N SER A 97 -8.95 8.06 -1.64
CA SER A 97 -9.13 9.29 -2.44
C SER A 97 -8.12 10.37 -2.07
N ARG A 98 -7.87 10.62 -0.77
CA ARG A 98 -6.86 11.60 -0.34
C ARG A 98 -5.47 11.26 -0.86
N LYS A 99 -5.07 9.98 -0.78
CA LYS A 99 -3.76 9.52 -1.26
C LYS A 99 -3.65 9.59 -2.79
N ALA A 100 -4.70 9.20 -3.50
CA ALA A 100 -4.77 9.33 -4.95
C ALA A 100 -4.68 10.80 -5.41
N ASN A 101 -5.41 11.70 -4.76
CA ASN A 101 -5.36 13.13 -5.06
C ASN A 101 -3.98 13.74 -4.77
N ARG A 102 -3.32 13.31 -3.68
CA ARG A 102 -1.93 13.70 -3.41
C ARG A 102 -1.01 13.24 -4.54
N PHE A 103 -1.14 12.00 -5.01
CA PHE A 103 -0.36 11.54 -6.16
C PHE A 103 -0.59 12.40 -7.39
N LEU A 104 -1.83 12.75 -7.72
CA LEU A 104 -2.12 13.62 -8.87
C LEU A 104 -1.46 14.99 -8.74
N ALA A 105 -1.39 15.54 -7.52
CA ALA A 105 -0.80 16.85 -7.24
C ALA A 105 0.75 16.84 -7.13
N LYS A 106 1.33 15.78 -6.56
CA LYS A 106 2.76 15.71 -6.19
C LYS A 106 3.57 14.71 -7.02
N GLN A 107 2.88 13.88 -7.81
CA GLN A 107 3.47 12.82 -8.64
C GLN A 107 4.33 11.82 -7.85
N THR A 108 3.98 11.59 -6.57
CA THR A 108 4.66 10.63 -5.68
C THR A 108 3.66 9.77 -4.91
N LEU A 109 3.94 8.46 -4.89
CA LEU A 109 3.30 7.42 -4.09
C LEU A 109 4.37 6.62 -3.32
N MET A 110 5.47 7.28 -2.97
CA MET A 110 6.57 6.62 -2.28
C MET A 110 6.04 5.93 -1.02
N PHE A 111 6.36 4.64 -0.86
CA PHE A 111 5.95 3.80 0.26
C PHE A 111 4.43 3.61 0.48
N ALA A 112 3.58 4.06 -0.44
CA ALA A 112 2.12 3.98 -0.27
C ALA A 112 1.60 2.54 -0.11
N HIS A 113 2.28 1.56 -0.71
CA HIS A 113 1.97 0.14 -0.52
C HIS A 113 2.26 -0.32 0.91
N TYR A 114 3.42 0.01 1.48
CA TYR A 114 3.74 -0.29 2.88
C TYR A 114 2.88 0.50 3.87
N GLU A 115 2.55 1.76 3.57
CA GLU A 115 1.60 2.52 4.37
C GLU A 115 0.24 1.84 4.43
N PHE A 116 -0.24 1.31 3.30
CA PHE A 116 -1.49 0.57 3.26
C PHE A 116 -1.41 -0.74 4.05
N LEU A 117 -0.28 -1.46 3.99
CA LEU A 117 -0.04 -2.64 4.82
C LEU A 117 -0.08 -2.29 6.30
N TYR A 118 0.59 -1.21 6.72
CA TYR A 118 0.56 -0.71 8.10
C TYR A 118 -0.87 -0.40 8.55
N PHE A 119 -1.60 0.35 7.73
CA PHE A 119 -2.98 0.73 8.00
C PHE A 119 -3.92 -0.49 8.16
N TRP A 120 -3.59 -1.63 7.54
CA TRP A 120 -4.31 -2.90 7.67
C TRP A 120 -3.70 -3.88 8.70
N ASN A 121 -2.88 -3.40 9.64
CA ASN A 121 -2.19 -4.21 10.65
C ASN A 121 -1.26 -5.30 10.07
N GLY A 122 -0.82 -5.14 8.82
CA GLY A 122 0.02 -6.11 8.13
C GLY A 122 1.37 -6.33 8.81
N PHE A 123 1.93 -5.29 9.43
CA PHE A 123 3.18 -5.41 10.18
C PHE A 123 3.05 -6.24 11.45
N ASP A 124 1.89 -6.23 12.12
CA ASP A 124 1.65 -7.07 13.29
C ASP A 124 1.47 -8.54 12.87
N ILE A 125 0.84 -8.78 11.70
CA ILE A 125 0.69 -10.13 11.12
C ILE A 125 2.05 -10.76 10.83
N VAL A 126 2.98 -10.00 10.24
CA VAL A 126 4.32 -10.52 9.88
C VAL A 126 5.35 -10.37 10.99
N ALA A 127 4.99 -9.83 12.16
CA ALA A 127 5.95 -9.47 13.21
C ALA A 127 6.78 -10.67 13.72
N ALA A 128 6.20 -11.87 13.71
CA ALA A 128 6.89 -13.09 14.11
C ALA A 128 7.89 -13.62 13.05
N ASN A 129 7.83 -13.12 11.82
CA ASN A 129 8.71 -13.52 10.73
C ASN A 129 9.72 -12.40 10.42
N SER A 130 10.86 -12.45 11.11
CA SER A 130 11.93 -11.46 10.97
C SER A 130 12.49 -11.37 9.54
N GLN A 131 12.50 -12.47 8.78
CA GLN A 131 12.99 -12.47 7.40
C GLN A 131 12.10 -11.62 6.48
N ILE A 132 10.78 -11.72 6.62
CA ILE A 132 9.84 -10.88 5.87
C ILE A 132 10.05 -9.41 6.23
N VAL A 133 10.11 -9.09 7.52
CA VAL A 133 10.26 -7.71 8.00
C VAL A 133 11.60 -7.11 7.56
N GLN A 134 12.66 -7.92 7.56
CA GLN A 134 13.97 -7.53 7.06
C GLN A 134 13.93 -7.23 5.55
N GLY A 135 13.27 -8.06 4.75
CA GLY A 135 13.08 -7.80 3.31
C GLY A 135 12.30 -6.51 3.04
N ILE A 136 11.26 -6.22 3.83
CA ILE A 136 10.52 -4.96 3.76
C ILE A 136 11.44 -3.77 4.10
N LEU A 137 12.25 -3.88 5.16
CA LEU A 137 13.18 -2.83 5.56
C LEU A 137 14.23 -2.54 4.48
N GLU A 138 14.79 -3.59 3.86
CA GLU A 138 15.76 -3.46 2.78
C GLU A 138 15.14 -2.77 1.56
N ASP A 139 13.93 -3.15 1.16
CA ASP A 139 13.22 -2.50 0.05
C ASP A 139 12.89 -1.02 0.36
N LEU A 140 12.42 -0.72 1.58
CA LEU A 140 12.22 0.66 2.05
C LEU A 140 13.50 1.51 1.90
N GLN A 141 14.64 0.98 2.32
CA GLN A 141 15.93 1.64 2.22
C GLN A 141 16.36 1.84 0.76
N ASN A 142 16.19 0.81 -0.08
CA ASN A 142 16.53 0.89 -1.50
C ASN A 142 15.73 1.98 -2.22
N ILE A 143 14.41 2.03 -2.00
CA ILE A 143 13.53 3.06 -2.56
C ILE A 143 13.96 4.45 -2.06
N TRP A 144 14.24 4.58 -0.76
CA TRP A 144 14.69 5.83 -0.16
C TRP A 144 16.00 6.32 -0.78
N HIS A 145 17.04 5.49 -0.82
CA HIS A 145 18.33 5.86 -1.37
C HIS A 145 18.23 6.28 -2.85
N ALA A 146 17.37 5.62 -3.63
CA ALA A 146 17.15 5.95 -5.03
C ALA A 146 16.38 7.26 -5.26
N ARG A 147 15.51 7.69 -4.33
CA ARG A 147 14.52 8.75 -4.58
C ARG A 147 14.48 9.89 -3.54
N GLN A 148 15.25 9.81 -2.46
CA GLN A 148 15.25 10.79 -1.36
C GLN A 148 15.48 12.25 -1.79
N SER A 149 16.22 12.49 -2.88
CA SER A 149 16.45 13.83 -3.42
C SER A 149 15.18 14.51 -3.93
N LYS A 150 14.16 13.72 -4.29
CA LYS A 150 12.86 14.19 -4.78
C LYS A 150 11.74 14.04 -3.74
N ALA A 151 12.05 13.50 -2.55
CA ALA A 151 11.07 13.26 -1.50
C ALA A 151 10.64 14.57 -0.82
N ASP A 152 9.33 14.82 -0.79
CA ASP A 152 8.74 15.88 0.01
C ASP A 152 8.62 15.49 1.49
N ALA A 153 8.22 16.43 2.34
CA ALA A 153 8.13 16.20 3.79
C ALA A 153 7.27 14.99 4.18
N ASP A 154 6.16 14.76 3.47
CA ASP A 154 5.28 13.60 3.70
C ASP A 154 6.01 12.29 3.36
N ASP A 155 6.71 12.23 2.24
CA ASP A 155 7.49 11.06 1.83
C ASP A 155 8.62 10.77 2.84
N ARG A 156 9.29 11.81 3.36
CA ARG A 156 10.34 11.68 4.39
C ARG A 156 9.77 11.16 5.70
N ALA A 157 8.68 11.75 6.18
CA ALA A 157 8.03 11.34 7.42
C ALA A 157 7.59 9.88 7.31
N LEU A 158 6.98 9.49 6.19
CA LEU A 158 6.51 8.13 5.96
C LEU A 158 7.67 7.12 5.93
N TYR A 159 8.78 7.45 5.26
CA TYR A 159 9.98 6.60 5.25
C TYR A 159 10.49 6.32 6.67
N PHE A 160 10.76 7.38 7.44
CA PHE A 160 11.33 7.25 8.76
C PHE A 160 10.38 6.57 9.74
N PHE A 161 9.08 6.83 9.62
CA PHE A 161 8.05 6.14 10.38
C PHE A 161 8.03 4.63 10.10
N LEU A 162 7.92 4.22 8.82
CA LEU A 162 7.87 2.80 8.45
C LEU A 162 9.18 2.09 8.78
N ARG A 163 10.33 2.76 8.58
CA ARG A 163 11.63 2.27 9.03
C ARG A 163 11.64 2.00 10.54
N ALA A 164 11.12 2.92 11.35
CA ALA A 164 11.00 2.71 12.79
C ALA A 164 10.13 1.51 13.15
N VAL A 165 9.00 1.31 12.44
CA VAL A 165 8.12 0.14 12.62
C VAL A 165 8.87 -1.16 12.38
N CYS A 166 9.60 -1.29 11.26
CA CYS A 166 10.40 -2.47 10.96
C CYS A 166 11.49 -2.70 12.03
N LEU A 167 12.26 -1.66 12.36
CA LEU A 167 13.34 -1.75 13.34
C LEU A 167 12.84 -2.15 14.74
N ARG A 168 11.67 -1.66 15.15
CA ARG A 168 11.02 -2.06 16.41
C ARG A 168 10.70 -3.55 16.42
N ILE A 169 10.11 -4.06 15.34
CA ILE A 169 9.77 -5.48 15.19
C ILE A 169 11.03 -6.36 15.18
N LEU A 170 12.10 -5.88 14.54
CA LEU A 170 13.41 -6.54 14.50
C LEU A 170 14.22 -6.39 15.81
N HIS A 171 13.60 -5.92 16.89
CA HIS A 171 14.23 -5.72 18.20
C HIS A 171 15.45 -4.78 18.19
N GLN A 172 15.40 -3.73 17.38
CA GLN A 172 16.41 -2.66 17.31
C GLN A 172 15.84 -1.32 17.82
N PRO A 173 15.52 -1.19 19.13
CA PRO A 173 14.77 -0.07 19.67
C PRO A 173 15.47 1.28 19.52
N MET A 174 16.80 1.34 19.75
CA MET A 174 17.56 2.60 19.59
C MET A 174 17.53 3.13 18.15
N ALA A 175 17.63 2.23 17.16
CA ALA A 175 17.58 2.62 15.75
C ALA A 175 16.15 3.04 15.33
N ALA A 176 15.13 2.38 15.90
CA ALA A 176 13.74 2.76 15.70
C ALA A 176 13.45 4.16 16.28
N GLU A 177 13.89 4.43 17.51
CA GLU A 177 13.76 5.75 18.16
C GLU A 177 14.46 6.84 17.36
N ASN A 178 15.69 6.61 16.93
CA ASN A 178 16.41 7.56 16.07
C ASN A 178 15.65 7.86 14.77
N SER A 179 14.98 6.86 14.18
CA SER A 179 14.15 7.08 13.00
C SER A 179 12.93 7.94 13.34
N LEU A 180 12.27 7.72 14.49
CA LEU A 180 11.17 8.58 14.93
C LEU A 180 11.61 10.02 15.23
N HIS A 181 12.81 10.22 15.76
CA HIS A 181 13.37 11.57 15.93
C HIS A 181 13.54 12.32 14.60
N GLU A 182 13.84 11.63 13.50
CA GLU A 182 13.86 12.28 12.18
C GLU A 182 12.46 12.73 11.74
N VAL A 183 11.39 12.01 12.12
CA VAL A 183 10.01 12.44 11.86
C VAL A 183 9.68 13.72 12.62
N LEU A 184 10.13 13.86 13.87
CA LEU A 184 9.84 15.04 14.71
C LEU A 184 10.55 16.32 14.24
N LYS A 185 11.53 16.22 13.35
CA LYS A 185 12.28 17.36 12.80
C LYS A 185 11.63 18.00 11.56
N LEU A 186 10.61 17.35 10.99
CA LEU A 186 9.92 17.78 9.76
C LEU A 186 8.74 18.70 10.07
#